data_AF-A0A426FM33-F1
#
_entry.id   AF-A0A426FM33-F1
#
_cell.length_a   1.000
_cell.length_b   1.000
_cell.length_c   1.000
_cell.angle_alpha   90.00
_cell.angle_beta   90.00
_cell.angle_gamma   90.00
#
_symmetry.space_group_name_H-M   'P 1'
#
loop_
_entity.id
_entity.type
_entity.pdbx_description
1 polymer ?
#
loop_
_entity_poly.entity_id
_entity_poly.type
_entity_poly.pdbx_seq_one_letter_code
_entity_poly.pdbx_strand_id
1 'polypeptide(L)'
;MNEQHNGQKPEAPADRSSLLPDWCQSMPLYRLLVFISMFTVWSQLRIPAFFRHGTGAQHPLTWLWLGEACLFIVLCACLIVTRARDRNIFLAWLPIAIGVLVLVPATGGDRGDAAANNAVFAVNGGMLACAWIASALPAHWPERKRQTVRSALIVTGFFAALPIGILAGTTMYDAIASGSLVLY
;
A
#
# COMPACT_ATOMS: atom_id res chain seq x y z
N MET A 1 4.95 -23.75 -64.85
CA MET A 1 4.83 -24.70 -63.72
C MET A 1 6.08 -24.54 -62.87
N ASN A 2 5.91 -24.50 -61.54
CA ASN A 2 6.86 -24.24 -60.46
C ASN A 2 7.03 -22.77 -60.01
N GLU A 3 6.09 -22.41 -59.14
CA GLU A 3 6.20 -21.43 -58.07
C GLU A 3 7.40 -21.76 -57.16
N GLN A 4 8.23 -20.76 -56.84
CA GLN A 4 9.04 -20.76 -55.62
C GLN A 4 8.53 -19.63 -54.73
N HIS A 5 7.54 -19.96 -53.91
CA HIS A 5 7.10 -19.13 -52.80
C HIS A 5 8.22 -19.19 -51.74
N ASN A 6 8.99 -18.10 -51.66
CA ASN A 6 10.04 -17.92 -50.67
C ASN A 6 9.39 -17.90 -49.28
N GLY A 7 9.48 -19.03 -48.58
CA GLY A 7 8.94 -19.23 -47.23
C GLY A 7 9.73 -18.45 -46.20
N GLN A 8 9.61 -17.13 -46.22
CA GLN A 8 10.03 -16.28 -45.13
C GLN A 8 8.97 -16.41 -44.03
N LYS A 9 9.22 -17.33 -43.10
CA LYS A 9 8.44 -17.50 -41.88
C LYS A 9 8.35 -16.12 -41.21
N PRO A 10 7.14 -15.55 -41.02
CA PRO A 10 7.04 -14.28 -40.31
C PRO A 10 7.61 -14.49 -38.91
N GLU A 11 8.66 -13.75 -38.57
CA GLU A 11 9.10 -13.59 -37.19
C GLU A 11 7.87 -13.19 -36.38
N ALA A 12 7.52 -14.03 -35.42
CA ALA A 12 6.43 -13.73 -34.49
C ALA A 12 6.71 -12.34 -33.88
N PRO A 13 5.72 -11.45 -33.82
CA PRO A 13 5.92 -10.13 -33.26
C PRO A 13 6.51 -10.29 -31.86
N ALA A 14 7.65 -9.63 -31.62
CA ALA A 14 8.33 -9.61 -30.34
C ALA A 14 7.30 -9.46 -29.22
N ASP A 15 7.22 -10.47 -28.38
CA ASP A 15 6.26 -10.59 -27.29
C ASP A 15 6.46 -9.40 -26.34
N ARG A 16 5.65 -8.35 -26.51
CA ARG A 16 5.67 -7.11 -25.72
C ARG A 16 5.10 -7.31 -24.30
N SER A 17 5.09 -8.53 -23.80
CA SER A 17 4.57 -8.85 -22.46
C SER A 17 5.56 -8.57 -21.32
N SER A 18 6.84 -8.26 -21.62
CA SER A 18 7.90 -8.10 -20.63
C SER A 18 8.18 -6.66 -20.17
N LEU A 19 7.18 -5.77 -20.17
CA LEU A 19 7.37 -4.40 -19.64
C LEU A 19 7.51 -4.36 -18.11
N LEU A 20 7.12 -5.43 -17.41
CA LEU A 20 7.20 -5.52 -15.96
C LEU A 20 8.35 -6.45 -15.54
N PRO A 21 9.15 -6.06 -14.53
CA PRO A 21 10.20 -6.91 -13.98
C PRO A 21 9.69 -8.31 -13.59
N ASP A 22 10.52 -9.36 -13.72
CA ASP A 22 10.13 -10.76 -13.46
C ASP A 22 9.53 -11.00 -12.06
N TRP A 23 9.99 -10.21 -11.07
CA TRP A 23 9.47 -10.28 -9.70
C TRP A 23 8.02 -9.78 -9.61
N CYS A 24 7.59 -8.90 -10.50
CA CYS A 24 6.25 -8.31 -10.56
C CYS A 24 5.25 -9.25 -11.25
N GLN A 25 5.69 -9.99 -12.29
CA GLN A 25 4.82 -10.91 -13.04
C GLN A 25 4.38 -12.14 -12.22
N SER A 26 5.20 -12.54 -11.25
CA SER A 26 4.98 -13.71 -10.40
C SER A 26 4.42 -13.36 -9.02
N MET A 27 4.06 -12.09 -8.79
CA MET A 27 3.57 -11.59 -7.50
C MET A 27 2.03 -11.61 -7.44
N PRO A 28 1.44 -11.98 -6.29
CA PRO A 28 0.00 -11.83 -6.10
C PRO A 28 -0.44 -10.38 -6.31
N LEU A 29 -1.49 -10.18 -7.10
CA LEU A 29 -1.96 -8.86 -7.53
C LEU A 29 -2.23 -7.90 -6.35
N TYR A 30 -2.74 -8.41 -5.22
CA TYR A 30 -2.96 -7.59 -4.02
C TYR A 30 -1.66 -7.06 -3.41
N ARG A 31 -0.55 -7.81 -3.45
CA ARG A 31 0.77 -7.34 -2.96
C ARG A 31 1.32 -6.26 -3.88
N LEU A 32 1.10 -6.42 -5.19
CA LEU A 32 1.47 -5.40 -6.17
C LEU A 32 0.66 -4.11 -5.97
N LEU A 33 -0.66 -4.23 -5.72
CA LEU A 33 -1.51 -3.08 -5.41
C LEU A 33 -1.04 -2.36 -4.14
N VAL A 34 -0.74 -3.08 -3.07
CA VAL A 34 -0.19 -2.52 -1.82
C VAL A 34 1.16 -1.83 -2.08
N PHE A 35 2.02 -2.43 -2.90
CA PHE A 35 3.30 -1.84 -3.27
C PHE A 35 3.11 -0.52 -4.02
N ILE A 36 2.32 -0.53 -5.10
CA ILE A 36 2.06 0.67 -5.92
C ILE A 36 1.44 1.78 -5.06
N SER A 37 0.42 1.46 -4.27
CA SER A 37 -0.25 2.44 -3.42
C SER A 37 0.68 3.00 -2.34
N MET A 38 1.61 2.21 -1.79
CA MET A 38 2.64 2.70 -0.87
C MET A 38 3.52 3.79 -1.52
N PHE A 39 3.98 3.59 -2.75
CA PHE A 39 4.75 4.59 -3.48
C PHE A 39 3.91 5.82 -3.84
N THR A 40 2.67 5.61 -4.28
CA THR A 40 1.76 6.73 -4.58
C THR A 40 1.53 7.59 -3.35
N VAL A 41 1.21 7.00 -2.20
CA VAL A 41 0.97 7.78 -1.00
C VAL A 41 2.24 8.42 -0.48
N TRP A 42 3.39 7.76 -0.55
CA TRP A 42 4.66 8.39 -0.22
C TRP A 42 4.97 9.62 -1.07
N SER A 43 4.67 9.57 -2.37
CA SER A 43 4.82 10.72 -3.27
C SER A 43 3.82 11.85 -3.00
N GLN A 44 2.66 11.51 -2.43
CA GLN A 44 1.58 12.44 -2.06
C GLN A 44 1.79 13.05 -0.67
N LEU A 45 2.45 12.34 0.24
CA LEU A 45 2.97 12.91 1.47
C LEU A 45 3.85 14.07 1.05
N ARG A 46 3.44 15.29 1.38
CA ARG A 46 4.10 16.54 1.00
C ARG A 46 5.40 16.71 1.79
N ILE A 47 6.28 15.72 1.75
CA ILE A 47 7.61 15.70 2.36
C ILE A 47 8.38 16.97 1.95
N PRO A 48 8.35 17.44 0.68
CA PRO A 48 8.98 18.71 0.33
C PRO A 48 8.36 19.94 1.02
N ALA A 49 7.06 19.92 1.31
CA ALA A 49 6.39 20.99 2.07
C ALA A 49 6.71 20.90 3.58
N PHE A 50 6.88 19.68 4.10
CA PHE A 50 7.37 19.42 5.46
C PHE A 50 8.75 20.05 5.69
N PHE A 51 9.65 19.97 4.70
CA PHE A 51 10.95 20.65 4.70
C PHE A 51 10.87 22.17 4.49
N ARG A 52 9.79 22.68 3.87
CA ARG A 52 9.65 24.11 3.48
C ARG A 52 9.01 24.98 4.55
N HIS A 53 8.12 24.42 5.38
CA HIS A 53 7.53 25.13 6.51
C HIS A 53 8.44 25.05 7.73
N GLY A 54 9.41 25.98 7.80
CA GLY A 54 10.10 26.36 9.03
C GLY A 54 10.66 25.21 9.86
N THR A 55 11.80 24.67 9.44
CA THR A 55 12.61 23.69 10.18
C THR A 55 13.01 24.11 11.62
N GLY A 56 12.77 25.36 12.02
CA GLY A 56 13.10 25.88 13.35
C GLY A 56 12.04 25.68 14.45
N ALA A 57 10.81 25.26 14.12
CA ALA A 57 9.72 25.09 15.10
C ALA A 57 9.14 23.67 15.17
N GLN A 58 9.64 22.74 14.36
CA GLN A 58 9.15 21.36 14.35
C GLN A 58 9.77 20.54 15.48
N HIS A 59 8.95 19.82 16.23
CA HIS A 59 9.37 19.03 17.38
C HIS A 59 10.32 17.90 16.94
N PRO A 60 11.40 17.60 17.69
CA PRO A 60 12.38 16.56 17.33
C PRO A 60 11.75 15.16 17.12
N LEU A 61 10.60 14.91 17.73
CA LEU A 61 9.83 13.67 17.53
C LEU A 61 9.37 13.50 16.08
N THR A 62 9.08 14.57 15.34
CA THR A 62 8.62 14.47 13.96
C THR A 62 9.74 14.02 13.01
N TRP A 63 11.00 14.36 13.32
CA TRP A 63 12.17 13.90 12.59
C TRP A 63 12.48 12.43 12.83
N LEU A 64 12.42 11.99 14.09
CA LEU A 64 12.50 10.58 14.46
C LEU A 64 11.42 9.77 13.75
N TRP A 65 10.19 10.27 13.78
CA TRP A 65 9.05 9.65 13.10
C TRP A 65 9.28 9.53 11.58
N LEU A 66 9.79 10.58 10.92
CA LEU A 66 10.05 10.54 9.47
C LEU A 66 11.11 9.47 9.13
N GLY A 67 12.17 9.38 9.95
CA GLY A 67 13.19 8.35 9.84
C GLY A 67 12.63 6.94 10.00
N GLU A 68 11.79 6.71 11.02
CA GLU A 68 11.11 5.43 11.22
C GLU A 68 10.17 5.09 10.07
N ALA A 69 9.35 6.03 9.60
CA ALA A 69 8.45 5.82 8.48
C ALA A 69 9.20 5.41 7.21
N CYS A 70 10.34 6.07 6.90
CA CYS A 70 11.20 5.68 5.78
C CYS A 70 11.70 4.24 5.95
N LEU A 71 12.17 3.88 7.14
CA LEU A 71 12.71 2.56 7.43
C LEU A 71 11.65 1.47 7.32
N PHE A 72 10.44 1.71 7.84
CA PHE A 72 9.32 0.77 7.74
C PHE A 72 8.82 0.60 6.30
N ILE A 73 8.87 1.65 5.46
CA ILE A 73 8.54 1.57 4.04
C ILE A 73 9.56 0.72 3.29
N VAL A 74 10.87 0.95 3.52
CA VAL A 74 11.93 0.12 2.93
C VAL A 74 11.79 -1.33 3.39
N LEU A 75 11.48 -1.55 4.68
CA LEU A 75 11.22 -2.88 5.21
C LEU A 75 10.00 -3.52 4.55
N CYS A 76 8.89 -2.81 4.39
CA CYS A 76 7.70 -3.28 3.68
C CYS A 76 8.01 -3.64 2.22
N ALA A 77 8.71 -2.77 1.49
CA ALA A 77 9.14 -3.03 0.12
C ALA A 77 10.00 -4.30 0.06
N CYS A 78 10.97 -4.42 0.96
CA CYS A 78 11.82 -5.60 1.06
C CYS A 78 11.01 -6.86 1.36
N LEU A 79 10.08 -6.84 2.32
CA LEU A 79 9.23 -7.98 2.66
C LEU A 79 8.29 -8.39 1.52
N ILE A 80 7.82 -7.42 0.74
CA ILE A 80 7.02 -7.65 -0.46
C ILE A 80 7.90 -8.35 -1.51
N VAL A 81 9.06 -7.78 -1.85
CA VAL A 81 9.99 -8.31 -2.87
C VAL A 81 10.55 -9.69 -2.49
N THR A 82 10.95 -9.87 -1.23
CA THR A 82 11.46 -11.16 -0.69
C THR A 82 10.36 -12.18 -0.42
N ARG A 83 9.10 -11.84 -0.71
CA ARG A 83 7.92 -12.70 -0.55
C ARG A 83 7.76 -13.25 0.86
N ALA A 84 8.02 -12.43 1.86
CA ALA A 84 7.79 -12.78 3.25
C ALA A 84 6.32 -13.17 3.52
N ARG A 85 6.07 -13.78 4.68
CA ARG A 85 4.71 -14.13 5.12
C ARG A 85 3.84 -12.87 5.20
N ASP A 86 2.56 -13.00 4.82
CA ASP A 86 1.59 -11.90 4.85
C ASP A 86 1.51 -11.21 6.22
N ARG A 87 1.66 -11.99 7.31
CA ARG A 87 1.76 -11.47 8.68
C ARG A 87 2.89 -10.45 8.84
N ASN A 88 4.07 -10.72 8.31
CA ASN A 88 5.23 -9.84 8.49
C ASN A 88 5.04 -8.54 7.71
N ILE A 89 4.47 -8.63 6.49
CA ILE A 89 4.14 -7.46 5.68
C ILE A 89 3.08 -6.60 6.41
N PHE A 90 2.05 -7.22 6.97
CA PHE A 90 1.03 -6.53 7.76
C PHE A 90 1.60 -5.86 9.02
N LEU A 91 2.45 -6.56 9.77
CA LEU A 91 3.08 -6.01 10.97
C LEU A 91 4.00 -4.83 10.66
N ALA A 92 4.72 -4.86 9.54
CA ALA A 92 5.51 -3.72 9.08
C ALA A 92 4.64 -2.57 8.54
N TRP A 93 3.42 -2.86 8.09
CA TRP A 93 2.45 -1.85 7.62
C TRP A 93 1.79 -1.05 8.75
N LEU A 94 1.56 -1.68 9.90
CA LEU A 94 0.86 -1.04 11.03
C LEU A 94 1.50 0.28 11.50
N PRO A 95 2.82 0.36 11.73
CA PRO A 95 3.47 1.62 12.12
C PRO A 95 3.32 2.71 11.05
N ILE A 96 3.40 2.34 9.76
CA ILE A 96 3.23 3.28 8.65
C ILE A 96 1.81 3.86 8.66
N ALA A 97 0.80 3.01 8.80
CA ALA A 97 -0.60 3.42 8.82
C ALA A 97 -0.93 4.33 10.01
N ILE A 98 -0.41 4.01 11.21
CA ILE A 98 -0.56 4.85 12.42
C ILE A 98 0.13 6.19 12.23
N GLY A 99 1.30 6.20 11.58
CA GLY A 99 2.03 7.42 11.35
C GLY A 99 1.33 8.40 10.40
N VAL A 100 0.70 7.91 9.32
CA VAL A 100 0.03 8.82 8.37
C VAL A 100 -1.28 9.40 8.90
N LEU A 101 -1.96 8.66 9.78
CA LEU A 101 -3.10 9.18 10.54
C LEU A 101 -2.78 10.51 11.25
N VAL A 102 -1.51 10.70 11.65
CA VAL A 102 -1.01 11.89 12.34
C VAL A 102 -0.43 12.94 11.39
N LEU A 103 0.07 12.55 10.22
CA LEU A 103 0.88 13.43 9.38
C LEU A 103 0.08 14.41 8.51
N VAL A 104 -1.12 14.02 8.05
CA VAL A 104 -1.91 14.87 7.14
C VAL A 104 -2.34 16.18 7.80
N PRO A 105 -2.83 16.18 9.05
CA PRO A 105 -3.12 17.41 9.78
C PRO A 105 -1.86 18.24 10.07
N ALA A 106 -0.75 17.57 10.41
CA ALA A 106 0.53 18.23 10.72
C ALA A 106 1.19 18.91 9.49
N THR A 107 0.84 18.48 8.28
CA THR A 107 1.37 19.02 7.02
C THR A 107 0.46 20.08 6.37
N GLY A 108 -0.63 20.47 7.04
CA GLY A 108 -1.59 21.46 6.53
C GLY A 108 -2.41 20.95 5.34
N GLY A 109 -2.62 19.64 5.23
CA GLY A 109 -3.60 19.06 4.30
C GLY A 109 -5.02 19.44 4.69
N ASP A 110 -5.96 19.38 3.75
CA ASP A 110 -7.37 19.59 4.06
C ASP A 110 -8.05 18.30 4.58
N ARG A 111 -9.32 18.43 4.99
CA ARG A 111 -10.11 17.29 5.47
C ARG A 111 -10.26 16.18 4.42
N GLY A 112 -10.28 16.55 3.13
CA GLY A 112 -10.37 15.62 2.01
C GLY A 112 -9.07 14.83 1.82
N ASP A 113 -7.93 15.49 1.91
CA ASP A 113 -6.60 14.88 1.90
C ASP A 113 -6.46 13.88 3.05
N ALA A 114 -6.94 14.25 4.25
CA ALA A 114 -6.92 13.37 5.43
C ALA A 114 -7.80 12.12 5.22
N ALA A 115 -8.99 12.29 4.64
CA ALA A 115 -9.87 11.19 4.31
C ALA A 115 -9.26 10.26 3.24
N ALA A 116 -8.73 10.83 2.16
CA ALA A 116 -8.19 10.09 1.02
C ALA A 116 -6.94 9.28 1.39
N ASN A 117 -5.98 9.91 2.08
CA ASN A 117 -4.76 9.23 2.52
C ASN A 117 -5.08 8.08 3.48
N ASN A 118 -5.92 8.33 4.49
CA ASN A 118 -6.29 7.29 5.45
C ASN A 118 -7.14 6.18 4.84
N ALA A 119 -7.98 6.48 3.85
CA ALA A 119 -8.68 5.47 3.06
C ALA A 119 -7.71 4.51 2.37
N VAL A 120 -6.66 5.03 1.71
CA VAL A 120 -5.66 4.20 1.03
C VAL A 120 -4.87 3.35 2.04
N PHE A 121 -4.45 3.91 3.17
CA PHE A 121 -3.75 3.15 4.21
C PHE A 121 -4.60 2.05 4.83
N ALA A 122 -5.88 2.36 5.10
CA ALA A 122 -6.82 1.40 5.65
C ALA A 122 -7.09 0.27 4.64
N VAL A 123 -7.31 0.58 3.37
CA VAL A 123 -7.51 -0.41 2.31
C VAL A 123 -6.32 -1.37 2.21
N ASN A 124 -5.10 -0.85 2.17
CA ASN A 124 -3.89 -1.68 2.16
C ASN A 124 -3.79 -2.54 3.42
N GLY A 125 -4.05 -1.96 4.59
CA GLY A 125 -4.07 -2.68 5.87
C GLY A 125 -5.11 -3.80 5.89
N GLY A 126 -6.33 -3.54 5.40
CA GLY A 126 -7.43 -4.49 5.31
C GLY A 126 -7.11 -5.65 4.37
N MET A 127 -6.56 -5.36 3.19
CA MET A 127 -6.10 -6.39 2.25
C MET A 127 -5.01 -7.29 2.86
N LEU A 128 -4.02 -6.69 3.54
CA LEU A 128 -2.93 -7.43 4.19
C LEU A 128 -3.42 -8.25 5.38
N ALA A 129 -4.29 -7.69 6.23
CA ALA A 129 -4.90 -8.38 7.35
C ALA A 129 -5.73 -9.59 6.88
N CYS A 130 -6.58 -9.40 5.87
CA CYS A 130 -7.38 -10.47 5.30
C CYS A 130 -6.52 -11.51 4.55
N ALA A 131 -5.44 -11.11 3.90
CA ALA A 131 -4.48 -12.04 3.31
C ALA A 131 -3.77 -12.89 4.38
N TRP A 132 -3.43 -12.28 5.52
CA TRP A 132 -2.90 -13.02 6.67
C TRP A 132 -3.94 -13.97 7.27
N ILE A 133 -5.18 -13.53 7.48
CA ILE A 133 -6.27 -14.42 7.96
C ILE A 133 -6.46 -15.59 6.99
N ALA A 134 -6.45 -15.31 5.68
CA ALA A 134 -6.57 -16.34 4.65
C ALA A 134 -5.38 -17.32 4.62
N SER A 135 -4.22 -16.95 5.18
CA SER A 135 -3.08 -17.87 5.32
C SER A 135 -3.31 -18.96 6.38
N ALA A 136 -4.29 -18.77 7.27
CA ALA A 136 -4.72 -19.75 8.27
C ALA A 136 -5.86 -20.67 7.77
N LEU A 137 -6.21 -20.63 6.49
CA LEU A 137 -7.27 -21.48 5.94
C LEU A 137 -6.92 -22.97 6.07
N PRO A 138 -7.92 -23.85 6.28
CA PRO A 138 -7.64 -25.25 6.55
C PRO A 138 -6.90 -25.95 5.40
N ALA A 139 -5.81 -26.64 5.72
CA ALA A 139 -4.95 -27.30 4.73
C ALA A 139 -5.67 -28.42 3.97
N HIS A 140 -6.67 -29.06 4.59
CA HIS A 140 -7.47 -30.14 4.01
C HIS A 140 -8.50 -29.65 2.97
N TRP A 141 -8.67 -28.34 2.77
CA TRP A 141 -9.55 -27.83 1.73
C TRP A 141 -8.91 -27.97 0.33
N PRO A 142 -9.72 -28.25 -0.71
CA PRO A 142 -9.25 -28.21 -2.09
C PRO A 142 -8.59 -26.86 -2.42
N GLU A 143 -7.49 -26.87 -3.17
CA GLU A 143 -6.73 -25.65 -3.52
C GLU A 143 -7.62 -24.57 -4.16
N ARG A 144 -8.50 -24.97 -5.09
CA ARG A 144 -9.46 -24.06 -5.73
C ARG A 144 -10.34 -23.34 -4.71
N LYS A 145 -10.88 -24.07 -3.72
CA LYS A 145 -11.72 -23.50 -2.66
C LYS A 145 -10.92 -22.54 -1.79
N ARG A 146 -9.69 -22.91 -1.42
CA ARG A 146 -8.79 -22.08 -0.63
C ARG A 146 -8.44 -20.77 -1.36
N GLN A 147 -8.15 -20.83 -2.65
CA GLN A 147 -7.88 -19.65 -3.47
C GLN A 147 -9.12 -18.75 -3.59
N THR A 148 -10.30 -19.30 -3.87
CA THR A 148 -11.55 -18.52 -3.95
C THR A 148 -11.84 -17.81 -2.63
N VAL A 149 -11.73 -18.50 -1.50
CA VAL A 149 -11.99 -17.91 -0.18
C VAL A 149 -10.93 -16.87 0.17
N ARG A 150 -9.65 -17.12 -0.15
CA ARG A 150 -8.57 -16.13 0.03
C ARG A 150 -8.85 -14.85 -0.76
N SER A 151 -9.21 -14.96 -2.04
CA SER A 151 -9.53 -13.80 -2.87
C SER A 151 -10.76 -13.06 -2.34
N ALA A 152 -11.81 -13.78 -1.95
CA ALA A 152 -13.00 -13.19 -1.35
C ALA A 152 -12.66 -12.41 -0.08
N LEU A 153 -11.87 -12.99 0.84
CA LEU A 153 -11.43 -12.33 2.06
C LEU A 153 -10.64 -11.05 1.77
N ILE A 154 -9.69 -11.08 0.84
CA ILE A 154 -8.90 -9.89 0.48
C ILE A 154 -9.79 -8.78 -0.10
N VAL A 155 -10.75 -9.14 -0.96
CA VAL A 155 -11.73 -8.18 -1.52
C VAL A 155 -12.64 -7.63 -0.42
N THR A 156 -13.10 -8.46 0.50
CA THR A 156 -13.86 -7.99 1.68
C THR A 156 -13.03 -7.02 2.51
N GLY A 157 -11.75 -7.33 2.76
CA GLY A 157 -10.82 -6.44 3.45
C GLY A 157 -10.66 -5.09 2.77
N PHE A 158 -10.58 -5.07 1.43
CA PHE A 158 -10.55 -3.84 0.64
C PHE A 158 -11.80 -2.98 0.88
N PHE A 159 -13.01 -3.55 0.66
CA PHE A 159 -14.25 -2.79 0.74
C PHE A 159 -14.63 -2.39 2.17
N ALA A 160 -14.36 -3.25 3.16
CA ALA A 160 -14.67 -2.96 4.56
C ALA A 160 -13.75 -1.88 5.14
N ALA A 161 -12.47 -1.85 4.74
CA ALA A 161 -11.52 -0.90 5.28
C ALA A 161 -11.64 0.50 4.68
N LEU A 162 -12.20 0.64 3.47
CA LEU A 162 -12.41 1.94 2.83
C LEU A 162 -13.23 2.94 3.68
N PRO A 163 -14.47 2.64 4.12
CA PRO A 163 -15.24 3.57 4.95
C PRO A 163 -14.59 3.80 6.32
N ILE A 164 -13.91 2.78 6.88
CA ILE A 164 -13.20 2.89 8.16
C ILE A 164 -12.06 3.92 8.03
N GLY A 165 -11.27 3.85 6.95
CA GLY A 165 -10.19 4.80 6.70
C GLY A 165 -10.68 6.23 6.49
N ILE A 166 -11.78 6.42 5.75
CA ILE A 166 -12.41 7.75 5.56
C ILE A 166 -12.88 8.32 6.90
N LEU A 167 -13.57 7.51 7.71
CA LEU A 167 -14.07 7.94 9.02
C LEU A 167 -12.92 8.24 9.99
N ALA A 168 -11.91 7.37 10.05
CA ALA A 168 -10.73 7.59 10.90
C ALA A 168 -9.98 8.86 10.50
N GLY A 169 -9.81 9.09 9.19
CA GLY A 169 -9.11 10.28 8.71
C GLY A 169 -9.87 11.58 8.98
N THR A 170 -11.18 11.62 8.74
CA THR A 170 -11.99 12.81 9.01
C THR A 170 -12.11 13.11 10.50
N THR A 171 -12.31 12.09 11.34
CA THR A 171 -12.42 12.25 12.80
C THR A 171 -11.11 12.71 13.43
N MET A 172 -9.96 12.18 13.00
CA MET A 172 -8.66 12.68 13.46
C MET A 172 -8.40 14.12 13.01
N TYR A 173 -8.70 14.44 11.75
CA TYR A 173 -8.59 15.82 11.27
C TYR A 173 -9.44 16.78 12.10
N ASP A 174 -10.70 16.44 12.35
CA ASP A 174 -11.63 17.27 13.12
C ASP A 174 -11.16 17.40 14.59
N ALA A 175 -10.60 16.34 15.18
CA ALA A 175 -10.03 16.37 16.54
C ALA A 175 -8.81 17.28 16.67
N ILE A 176 -7.95 17.32 15.64
CA ILE A 176 -6.75 18.17 15.61
C ILE A 176 -7.15 19.62 15.31
N ALA A 177 -8.03 19.83 14.33
CA ALA A 177 -8.52 21.17 13.97
C ALA A 177 -9.30 21.85 15.10
N SER A 178 -10.01 21.07 15.93
CA SER A 178 -10.72 21.58 17.11
C SER A 178 -9.82 21.85 18.31
N GLY A 179 -8.52 21.52 18.25
CA GLY A 179 -7.59 21.65 19.37
C GLY A 179 -7.80 20.62 20.49
N SER A 180 -8.72 19.66 20.31
CA SER A 180 -8.98 18.56 21.24
C SER A 180 -7.83 17.56 21.29
N LEU A 181 -7.11 17.41 20.17
CA LEU A 181 -5.90 16.60 20.06
C LEU A 181 -4.70 17.50 19.75
N VAL A 182 -3.84 17.72 20.74
CA VAL A 182 -2.57 18.42 20.56
C VAL A 182 -1.51 17.40 20.14
N LEU A 183 -1.05 17.51 18.90
CA LEU A 183 0.14 16.80 18.42
C LEU A 183 1.37 17.54 18.96
N TYR A 184 2.07 16.92 19.92
CA TYR A 184 3.32 17.43 20.49
C TYR A 184 4.53 17.02 19.65
#